data_AF-A0A4S4M7V5-F1
#
_entry.id   AF-A0A4S4M7V5-F1
#
_cell.length_a   1.000
_cell.length_b   1.000
_cell.length_c   1.000
_cell.angle_alpha   90.00
_cell.angle_beta   90.00
_cell.angle_gamma   90.00
#
_symmetry.space_group_name_H-M   'P 1'
#
loop_
_entity.id
_entity.type
_entity.pdbx_description
1 polymer ?
#
loop_
_entity_poly.entity_id
_entity_poly.type
_entity_poly.pdbx_seq_one_letter_code
_entity_poly.pdbx_strand_id
1 'polypeptide(L)'
;MRKRETVFSYLSILGSVIGGAGLILLSIFDTKRHTSLHRAFLLVFIVGVALSAIFSIVEFRWISRSYAQEKQLKIAYIAKAVIAFLLIVLAIAFGITLYNNNNAGAILEWIIAFGFTFYLLSFAYDLRLSKNRHNGEFSKERLTTAHQTEMSHV
;
A
#
# COMPACT_ATOMS: atom_id res chain seq x y z
N MET A 1 16.08 -16.36 -5.56
CA MET A 1 14.70 -16.48 -5.04
C MET A 1 13.86 -15.19 -5.19
N ARG A 2 14.08 -14.35 -6.21
CA ARG A 2 13.45 -13.00 -6.30
C ARG A 2 12.03 -12.95 -6.89
N LYS A 3 11.60 -13.94 -7.68
CA LYS A 3 10.34 -13.85 -8.47
C LYS A 3 9.06 -13.78 -7.62
N ARG A 4 9.00 -14.48 -6.49
CA ARG A 4 7.77 -14.57 -5.67
C ARG A 4 7.48 -13.28 -4.90
N GLU A 5 8.52 -12.63 -4.40
CA GLU A 5 8.44 -11.33 -3.72
C GLU A 5 7.85 -10.27 -4.66
N THR A 6 8.37 -10.22 -5.90
CA THR A 6 7.87 -9.30 -6.92
C THR A 6 6.39 -9.53 -7.25
N VAL A 7 5.95 -10.80 -7.31
CA VAL A 7 4.53 -11.13 -7.56
C VAL A 7 3.62 -10.61 -6.44
N PHE A 8 3.99 -10.80 -5.16
CA PHE A 8 3.20 -10.28 -4.04
C PHE A 8 3.18 -8.75 -4.02
N SER A 9 4.29 -8.11 -4.38
CA SER A 9 4.36 -6.65 -4.55
C SER A 9 3.37 -6.16 -5.62
N TYR A 10 3.38 -6.79 -6.80
CA TYR A 10 2.44 -6.46 -7.88
C TYR A 10 0.99 -6.69 -7.47
N LEU A 11 0.68 -7.83 -6.83
CA LEU A 11 -0.67 -8.12 -6.33
C LEU A 11 -1.13 -7.11 -5.27
N SER A 12 -0.23 -6.67 -4.40
CA SER A 12 -0.53 -5.64 -3.40
C SER A 12 -0.85 -4.30 -4.05
N ILE A 13 -0.10 -3.92 -5.09
CA ILE A 13 -0.35 -2.70 -5.86
C ILE A 13 -1.69 -2.81 -6.60
N LEU A 14 -1.95 -3.94 -7.27
CA LEU A 14 -3.23 -4.17 -7.96
C LEU A 14 -4.42 -4.09 -7.00
N GLY A 15 -4.33 -4.69 -5.81
CA GLY A 15 -5.34 -4.54 -4.77
C GLY A 15 -5.59 -3.08 -4.38
N SER A 16 -4.53 -2.28 -4.26
CA SER A 16 -4.65 -0.84 -3.98
C SER A 16 -5.33 -0.08 -5.12
N VAL A 17 -5.06 -0.44 -6.39
CA VAL A 17 -5.72 0.16 -7.55
C VAL A 17 -7.21 -0.17 -7.57
N ILE A 18 -7.58 -1.42 -7.28
CA ILE A 18 -8.99 -1.84 -7.14
C ILE A 18 -9.67 -1.07 -6.01
N GLY A 19 -9.00 -0.93 -4.86
CA GLY A 19 -9.47 -0.09 -3.76
C GLY A 19 -9.71 1.35 -4.20
N GLY A 20 -8.76 1.96 -4.91
CA GLY A 20 -8.87 3.32 -5.42
C GLY A 20 -10.01 3.49 -6.43
N ALA A 21 -10.21 2.52 -7.32
CA ALA A 21 -11.35 2.52 -8.23
C ALA A 21 -12.68 2.46 -7.45
N GLY A 22 -12.77 1.61 -6.43
CA GLY A 22 -13.92 1.54 -5.54
C GLY A 22 -14.21 2.89 -4.85
N LEU A 23 -13.19 3.57 -4.35
CA LEU A 23 -13.32 4.88 -3.70
C LEU A 23 -13.74 6.00 -4.67
N ILE A 24 -13.18 6.04 -5.88
CA ILE A 24 -13.57 7.02 -6.91
C ILE A 24 -15.05 6.84 -7.28
N LEU A 25 -15.46 5.58 -7.48
CA LEU A 25 -16.87 5.26 -7.76
C LEU A 25 -17.77 5.64 -6.57
N LEU A 26 -17.31 5.43 -5.33
CA LEU A 26 -18.00 5.85 -4.11
C LEU A 26 -18.30 7.36 -4.12
N SER A 27 -17.29 8.16 -4.49
CA SER A 27 -17.40 9.62 -4.56
C SER A 27 -18.29 10.11 -5.71
N ILE A 28 -18.41 9.36 -6.81
CA ILE A 28 -19.27 9.71 -7.95
C ILE A 28 -20.73 9.33 -7.66
N PHE A 29 -20.96 8.14 -7.11
CA PHE A 29 -22.29 7.60 -6.86
C PHE A 29 -22.76 7.93 -5.44
N ASP A 30 -23.46 9.07 -5.30
CA ASP A 30 -23.99 9.53 -4.01
C ASP A 30 -25.01 8.55 -3.39
N THR A 31 -24.88 8.39 -2.08
CA THR A 31 -25.76 7.67 -1.15
C THR A 31 -27.25 7.98 -1.31
N LYS A 32 -27.62 9.20 -1.75
CA LYS A 32 -29.02 9.64 -1.87
C LYS A 32 -29.78 9.05 -3.06
N ARG A 33 -29.10 8.83 -4.19
CA ARG A 33 -29.75 8.43 -5.45
C ARG A 33 -29.43 6.99 -5.84
N HIS A 34 -28.29 6.46 -5.39
CA HIS A 34 -27.81 5.13 -5.76
C HIS A 34 -27.24 4.34 -4.56
N THR A 35 -27.98 4.24 -3.45
CA THR A 35 -27.50 3.61 -2.20
C THR A 35 -27.02 2.17 -2.38
N SER A 36 -27.69 1.37 -3.22
CA SER A 36 -27.27 -0.02 -3.49
C SER A 36 -25.93 -0.11 -4.23
N LEU A 37 -25.70 0.76 -5.22
CA LEU A 37 -24.43 0.83 -5.95
C LEU A 37 -23.31 1.35 -5.03
N HIS A 38 -23.61 2.37 -4.23
CA HIS A 38 -22.68 2.92 -3.25
C HIS A 38 -22.20 1.84 -2.26
N ARG A 39 -23.11 0.99 -1.75
CA ARG A 39 -22.74 -0.16 -0.89
C ARG A 39 -21.86 -1.19 -1.62
N ALA A 40 -22.14 -1.46 -2.89
CA ALA A 40 -21.31 -2.36 -3.69
C ALA A 40 -19.90 -1.80 -3.88
N PHE A 41 -19.75 -0.50 -4.14
CA PHE A 41 -18.43 0.14 -4.28
C PHE A 41 -17.69 0.21 -2.94
N LEU A 42 -18.40 0.40 -1.81
CA LEU A 42 -17.81 0.28 -0.48
C LEU A 42 -17.23 -1.12 -0.25
N LEU A 43 -17.93 -2.17 -0.67
CA LEU A 43 -17.42 -3.53 -0.60
C LEU A 43 -16.18 -3.72 -1.48
N VAL A 44 -16.19 -3.22 -2.73
CA VAL A 44 -15.03 -3.25 -3.63
C VAL A 44 -13.84 -2.52 -3.01
N PHE A 45 -14.05 -1.36 -2.39
CA PHE A 45 -13.03 -0.61 -1.67
C PHE A 45 -12.43 -1.45 -0.54
N ILE A 46 -13.26 -2.01 0.34
CA ILE A 46 -12.82 -2.83 1.49
C ILE A 46 -12.02 -4.04 1.01
N VAL A 47 -12.54 -4.78 0.02
CA VAL A 47 -11.87 -5.98 -0.52
C VAL A 47 -10.54 -5.60 -1.17
N GLY A 48 -10.50 -4.52 -1.95
CA GLY A 48 -9.26 -4.03 -2.57
C GLY A 48 -8.19 -3.66 -1.54
N VAL A 49 -8.55 -2.87 -0.52
CA VAL A 49 -7.65 -2.47 0.57
C VAL A 49 -7.20 -3.69 1.38
N ALA A 50 -8.12 -4.60 1.72
CA ALA A 50 -7.79 -5.80 2.50
C ALA A 50 -6.86 -6.75 1.74
N LEU A 51 -7.12 -7.02 0.46
CA LEU A 51 -6.23 -7.84 -0.39
C LEU A 51 -4.85 -7.18 -0.50
N SER A 52 -4.82 -5.86 -0.74
CA SER A 52 -3.58 -5.08 -0.76
C SER A 52 -2.79 -5.24 0.54
N ALA A 53 -3.45 -5.08 1.68
CA ALA A 53 -2.82 -5.20 3.00
C ALA A 53 -2.30 -6.62 3.28
N ILE A 54 -3.08 -7.65 2.96
CA ILE A 54 -2.69 -9.05 3.14
C ILE A 54 -1.44 -9.35 2.33
N PHE A 55 -1.40 -8.98 1.05
CA PHE A 55 -0.23 -9.21 0.21
C PHE A 55 0.99 -8.42 0.67
N SER A 56 0.81 -7.17 1.12
CA SER A 56 1.87 -6.38 1.75
C SER A 56 2.44 -7.05 3.01
N ILE A 57 1.59 -7.62 3.88
CA ILE A 57 2.02 -8.30 5.11
C ILE A 57 2.76 -9.61 4.79
N VAL A 58 2.27 -10.38 3.82
CA VAL A 58 2.91 -11.62 3.37
C VAL A 58 4.29 -11.34 2.78
N GLU A 59 4.40 -10.31 1.93
CA GLU A 59 5.66 -9.82 1.39
C GLU A 59 6.61 -9.41 2.52
N PHE A 60 6.14 -8.59 3.47
CA PHE A 60 6.92 -8.16 4.62
C PHE A 60 7.45 -9.34 5.46
N ARG A 61 6.61 -10.34 5.74
CA ARG A 61 7.00 -11.52 6.53
C ARG A 61 8.16 -12.25 5.86
N TRP A 62 8.12 -12.40 4.54
CA TRP A 62 9.15 -13.08 3.77
C TRP A 62 10.45 -12.27 3.73
N ILE A 63 10.37 -10.97 3.44
CA ILE A 63 11.53 -10.06 3.40
C ILE A 63 12.21 -9.94 4.77
N SER A 64 11.44 -9.88 5.85
CA SER A 64 11.99 -9.74 7.21
C SER A 64 12.90 -10.90 7.61
N ARG A 65 12.71 -12.08 7.00
CA ARG A 65 13.52 -13.28 7.26
C ARG A 65 14.90 -13.21 6.60
N SER A 66 15.01 -12.50 5.47
CA SER A 66 16.24 -12.40 4.67
C SER A 66 17.04 -11.12 4.93
N TYR A 67 16.40 -10.02 5.35
CA TYR A 67 17.02 -8.69 5.50
C TYR A 67 16.71 -8.04 6.86
N ALA A 68 16.94 -8.79 7.95
CA ALA A 68 16.57 -8.38 9.31
C ALA A 68 17.17 -7.04 9.79
N GLN A 69 18.19 -6.51 9.12
CA GLN A 69 18.99 -5.35 9.54
C GLN A 69 18.42 -3.98 9.12
N GLU A 70 17.47 -3.93 8.19
CA GLU A 70 16.97 -2.67 7.60
C GLU A 70 15.75 -2.14 8.37
N LYS A 71 15.99 -1.40 9.46
CA LYS A 71 14.94 -0.84 10.33
C LYS A 71 13.97 0.09 9.57
N GLN A 72 14.45 0.82 8.57
CA GLN A 72 13.63 1.76 7.79
C GLN A 72 12.55 1.06 6.96
N LEU A 73 12.85 -0.09 6.34
CA LEU A 73 11.85 -0.88 5.62
C LEU A 73 10.76 -1.37 6.58
N LYS A 74 11.14 -1.89 7.75
CA LYS A 74 10.19 -2.40 8.75
C LYS A 74 9.18 -1.32 9.17
N ILE A 75 9.65 -0.10 9.41
CA ILE A 75 8.78 1.02 9.81
C ILE A 75 7.79 1.37 8.69
N ALA A 76 8.24 1.43 7.43
CA ALA A 76 7.36 1.73 6.29
C ALA A 76 6.25 0.68 6.12
N TYR A 77 6.58 -0.61 6.22
CA TYR A 77 5.60 -1.70 6.13
C TYR A 77 4.62 -1.71 7.31
N ILE A 78 5.08 -1.43 8.53
CA ILE A 78 4.20 -1.33 9.71
C ILE A 78 3.26 -0.13 9.56
N ALA A 79 3.76 1.03 9.16
CA ALA A 79 2.95 2.22 8.93
C ALA A 79 1.87 1.95 7.88
N LYS A 80 2.23 1.31 6.76
CA LYS A 80 1.27 0.88 5.72
C LYS A 80 0.18 -0.03 6.29
N ALA A 81 0.55 -1.05 7.07
CA ALA A 81 -0.40 -1.99 7.67
C ALA A 81 -1.36 -1.29 8.65
N VAL A 82 -0.86 -0.35 9.46
CA VAL A 82 -1.68 0.46 10.37
C VAL A 82 -2.67 1.32 9.60
N ILE A 83 -2.23 2.00 8.53
CA ILE A 83 -3.12 2.82 7.69
C ILE A 83 -4.22 1.95 7.07
N ALA A 84 -3.87 0.79 6.50
CA ALA A 84 -4.86 -0.14 5.93
C ALA A 84 -5.87 -0.61 6.97
N PHE A 85 -5.41 -0.98 8.17
CA PHE A 85 -6.28 -1.40 9.25
C PHE A 85 -7.26 -0.29 9.66
N LEU A 86 -6.77 0.94 9.84
CA LEU A 86 -7.62 2.09 10.15
C LEU A 86 -8.68 2.34 9.06
N LEU A 87 -8.31 2.19 7.78
CA LEU A 87 -9.25 2.33 6.67
C LEU A 87 -10.35 1.27 6.68
N ILE A 88 -10.02 0.02 6.98
CA ILE A 88 -11.01 -1.06 7.09
C ILE A 88 -11.98 -0.76 8.24
N VAL A 89 -11.48 -0.34 9.40
CA VAL A 89 -12.32 0.04 10.55
C VAL A 89 -13.23 1.21 10.21
N LEU A 90 -12.69 2.27 9.59
CA LEU A 90 -13.48 3.41 9.15
C LEU A 90 -14.52 3.03 8.10
N ALA A 91 -14.20 2.16 7.16
CA ALA A 91 -15.14 1.69 6.13
C ALA A 91 -16.30 0.89 6.74
N ILE A 92 -16.04 0.07 7.77
CA ILE A 92 -17.10 -0.61 8.52
C ILE A 92 -17.98 0.40 9.26
N ALA A 93 -17.37 1.37 9.96
CA ALA A 93 -18.10 2.44 10.64
C ALA A 93 -18.97 3.24 9.65
N PHE A 94 -18.42 3.57 8.48
CA PHE A 94 -19.15 4.25 7.40
C PHE A 94 -20.35 3.42 6.93
N GLY A 95 -20.16 2.12 6.69
CA GLY A 95 -21.24 1.20 6.33
C GLY A 95 -22.37 1.15 7.35
N ILE A 96 -22.07 1.28 8.66
CA ILE A 96 -23.07 1.37 9.72
C ILE A 96 -23.78 2.72 9.69
N THR A 97 -23.03 3.83 9.59
CA THR A 97 -23.61 5.19 9.59
C THR A 97 -24.48 5.49 8.39
N LEU A 98 -24.28 4.78 7.28
CA LEU A 98 -25.05 4.93 6.04
C LEU A 98 -26.57 4.74 6.24
N TYR A 99 -26.99 4.03 7.30
CA TYR A 99 -28.41 3.79 7.60
C TYR A 99 -28.99 4.76 8.62
N ASN A 100 -28.13 5.43 9.42
CA ASN A 100 -28.56 6.17 10.60
C ASN A 100 -28.42 7.68 10.44
N ASN A 101 -27.36 8.17 9.78
CA ASN A 101 -27.08 9.60 9.71
C ASN A 101 -26.19 9.96 8.50
N ASN A 102 -26.79 10.60 7.50
CA ASN A 102 -26.10 11.01 6.27
C ASN A 102 -24.96 12.01 6.52
N ASN A 103 -25.08 12.90 7.51
CA ASN A 103 -24.04 13.89 7.81
C ASN A 103 -22.80 13.22 8.41
N ALA A 104 -22.99 12.27 9.34
CA ALA A 104 -21.90 11.48 9.90
C ALA A 104 -21.24 10.60 8.84
N GLY A 105 -22.04 9.99 7.96
CA GLY A 105 -21.54 9.23 6.82
C GLY A 105 -20.63 10.06 5.92
N ALA A 106 -21.06 11.27 5.53
CA ALA A 106 -20.24 12.15 4.70
C ALA A 106 -18.89 12.49 5.36
N ILE A 107 -18.86 12.77 6.65
CA ILE A 107 -17.59 13.01 7.38
C ILE A 107 -16.67 11.79 7.29
N LEU A 108 -17.20 10.59 7.51
CA LEU A 108 -16.42 9.35 7.43
C LEU A 108 -15.91 9.10 6.00
N GLU A 109 -16.71 9.36 4.97
CA GLU A 109 -16.30 9.24 3.57
C GLU A 109 -15.07 10.11 3.27
N TRP A 110 -15.08 11.37 3.70
CA TRP A 110 -13.92 12.27 3.54
C TRP A 110 -12.69 11.78 4.31
N ILE A 111 -12.86 11.31 5.54
CA ILE A 111 -11.74 10.75 6.33
C ILE A 111 -11.14 9.52 5.63
N ILE A 112 -11.99 8.63 5.11
CA ILE A 112 -11.56 7.46 4.34
C ILE A 112 -10.80 7.90 3.09
N ALA A 113 -11.29 8.91 2.36
CA ALA A 113 -10.65 9.40 1.15
C ALA A 113 -9.25 9.98 1.40
N PHE A 114 -9.10 10.81 2.44
CA PHE A 114 -7.79 11.33 2.84
C PHE A 114 -6.88 10.22 3.37
N GLY A 115 -7.39 9.33 4.23
CA GLY A 115 -6.64 8.19 4.75
C GLY A 115 -6.13 7.26 3.64
N PHE A 116 -6.96 6.99 2.64
CA PHE A 116 -6.59 6.17 1.50
C PHE A 116 -5.55 6.85 0.61
N THR A 117 -5.56 8.17 0.53
CA THR A 117 -4.47 8.92 -0.12
C THR A 117 -3.13 8.68 0.57
N PHE A 118 -3.09 8.73 1.91
CA PHE A 118 -1.87 8.37 2.67
C PHE A 118 -1.46 6.91 2.46
N TYR A 119 -2.45 6.01 2.32
CA TYR A 119 -2.18 4.62 1.96
C TYR A 119 -1.48 4.51 0.61
N LEU A 120 -1.98 5.17 -0.44
CA LEU A 120 -1.33 5.19 -1.77
C LEU A 120 0.07 5.83 -1.71
N LEU A 121 0.25 6.90 -0.94
CA LEU A 121 1.56 7.54 -0.75
C LEU A 121 2.58 6.57 -0.13
N SER A 122 2.17 5.64 0.72
CA SER A 122 3.07 4.60 1.25
C SER A 122 3.62 3.69 0.14
N PHE A 123 2.81 3.34 -0.87
CA PHE A 123 3.30 2.60 -2.04
C PHE A 123 4.23 3.43 -2.91
N ALA A 124 3.93 4.72 -3.10
CA ALA A 124 4.83 5.62 -3.83
C ALA A 124 6.20 5.76 -3.13
N TYR A 125 6.19 5.81 -1.79
CA TYR A 125 7.41 5.80 -0.99
C TYR A 125 8.21 4.50 -1.16
N ASP A 126 7.56 3.34 -1.12
CA ASP A 126 8.20 2.04 -1.32
C ASP A 126 8.82 1.90 -2.72
N LEU A 127 8.11 2.36 -3.76
CA LEU A 127 8.63 2.40 -5.14
C LEU A 127 9.87 3.30 -5.26
N ARG A 128 9.86 4.46 -4.58
CA ARG A 128 11.02 5.37 -4.54
C ARG A 128 12.22 4.73 -3.84
N LEU A 129 11.98 4.01 -2.75
CA LEU A 129 13.04 3.33 -2.00
C LEU A 129 13.66 2.19 -2.83
N SER A 130 12.84 1.46 -3.59
CA SER A 130 13.31 0.43 -4.52
C SER A 130 14.20 1.01 -5.62
N LYS A 131 13.81 2.14 -6.22
CA LYS A 131 14.60 2.81 -7.28
C LYS A 131 16.00 3.21 -6.81
N ASN A 132 16.15 3.66 -5.57
CA ASN A 132 17.44 4.10 -5.03
C ASN A 132 18.41 2.95 -4.72
N ARG A 133 17.93 1.71 -4.57
CA ARG A 133 18.78 0.54 -4.28
C ARG A 133 19.62 0.12 -5.49
N HIS A 134 19.09 0.28 -6.71
CA HIS A 134 19.82 -0.12 -7.91
C HIS A 134 21.09 0.72 -8.14
N ASN A 135 21.05 2.01 -7.81
CA ASN A 135 22.22 2.91 -7.89
C ASN A 135 23.31 2.61 -6.84
N GLY A 136 22.91 2.11 -5.66
CA GLY A 136 23.84 1.72 -4.60
C GLY A 136 24.62 0.44 -4.91
N GLU A 137 23.98 -0.54 -5.55
CA GLU A 137 24.64 -1.77 -6.00
C GLU A 137 25.67 -1.47 -7.10
N PHE A 138 25.34 -0.64 -8.10
CA PHE A 138 26.32 -0.22 -9.12
C PHE A 138 27.49 0.58 -8.54
N SER A 139 27.27 1.35 -7.46
CA SER A 139 28.35 2.11 -6.82
C SER A 139 29.27 1.21 -6.02
N LYS A 140 28.75 0.25 -5.26
CA LYS A 140 29.59 -0.73 -4.56
C LYS A 140 30.36 -1.60 -5.53
N GLU A 141 29.68 -2.10 -6.57
CA GLU A 141 30.31 -2.93 -7.60
C GLU A 141 31.45 -2.16 -8.28
N ARG A 142 31.22 -0.92 -8.74
CA ARG A 142 32.29 -0.04 -9.26
C ARG A 142 33.44 0.18 -8.29
N LEU A 143 33.18 0.37 -7.00
CA LEU A 143 34.23 0.55 -6.00
C LEU A 143 35.06 -0.72 -5.81
N THR A 144 34.43 -1.90 -5.76
CA THR A 144 35.16 -3.18 -5.76
C THR A 144 35.94 -3.39 -7.04
N THR A 145 35.36 -3.14 -8.22
CA THR A 145 36.07 -3.31 -9.49
C THR A 145 37.26 -2.36 -9.61
N ALA A 146 37.11 -1.10 -9.18
CA ALA A 146 38.20 -0.12 -9.16
C ALA A 146 39.34 -0.56 -8.22
N HIS A 147 39.02 -0.99 -7.00
CA HIS A 147 40.03 -1.43 -6.03
C HIS A 147 40.74 -2.72 -6.48
N GLN A 148 40.01 -3.64 -7.12
CA GLN A 148 40.56 -4.88 -7.65
C GLN A 148 41.45 -4.64 -8.89
N THR A 149 41.17 -3.59 -9.67
CA THR A 149 42.04 -3.17 -10.79
C THR A 149 43.35 -2.58 -10.28
N GLU A 150 43.33 -1.73 -9.25
CA GLU A 150 44.55 -1.17 -8.63
C GLU A 150 45.49 -2.26 -8.09
N MET A 151 44.94 -3.30 -7.43
CA MET A 151 45.76 -4.38 -6.87
C MET A 151 46.36 -5.34 -7.90
N SER A 152 45.85 -5.38 -9.13
CA SER A 152 46.41 -6.24 -10.20
C SER A 152 47.62 -5.63 -10.93
N HIS A 153 47.91 -4.35 -10.69
CA HIS A 153 49.00 -3.60 -11.31
C HIS A 153 50.22 -3.40 -10.38
N VAL A 154 50.22 -4.04 -9.20
CA VAL A 154 51.33 -4.08 -8.24
C VAL A 154 51.90 -5.49 -8.20
#